data_AF-A0A6J4S9J5-F1
#
_entry.id   AF-A0A6J4S9J5-F1
#
_cell.length_a   1.000
_cell.length_b   1.000
_cell.length_c   1.000
_cell.angle_alpha   90.00
_cell.angle_beta   90.00
_cell.angle_gamma   90.00
#
_symmetry.space_group_name_H-M   'P 1'
#
loop_
_entity.id
_entity.type
_entity.pdbx_description
1 polymer ?
#
loop_
_entity_poly.entity_id
_entity_poly.type
_entity_poly.pdbx_seq_one_letter_code
_entity_poly.pdbx_strand_id
1 'polypeptide(L)'
;MTKYFLIGASKDHVLKGVEGGFAQAGHGRKDFMSKPSKGDWIVFYSSKDKFENGKPLQKFTAIGQVVDEEPYQPDNSGIFKPYRRGVEFKNRQEAEIRPLLDRLTFIKNKERWGFYFISGFREISKEDFDVIKSAMK
;
A
#
# COMPACT_ATOMS: atom_id res chain seq x y z
N MET A 1 1.48 18.69 7.19
CA MET A 1 2.51 18.29 6.22
C MET A 1 2.08 16.96 5.63
N THR A 2 2.12 16.80 4.30
CA THR A 2 1.71 15.57 3.62
C THR A 2 2.64 14.42 3.98
N LYS A 3 2.07 13.26 4.31
CA LYS A 3 2.77 12.01 4.62
C LYS A 3 2.58 10.98 3.51
N TYR A 4 3.44 9.97 3.54
CA TYR A 4 3.52 8.93 2.53
C TYR A 4 3.55 7.57 3.22
N PHE A 5 2.67 6.67 2.78
CA PHE A 5 2.51 5.35 3.38
C PHE A 5 2.72 4.25 2.36
N LEU A 6 3.28 3.14 2.82
CA LEU A 6 3.45 1.92 2.06
C LEU A 6 2.53 0.84 2.65
N ILE A 7 1.68 0.26 1.82
CA ILE A 7 0.82 -0.87 2.19
C ILE A 7 1.24 -2.12 1.44
N GLY A 8 1.53 -3.19 2.19
CA GLY A 8 1.79 -4.52 1.65
C GLY A 8 0.49 -5.31 1.55
N ALA A 9 0.11 -5.71 0.34
CA ALA A 9 -1.07 -6.55 0.08
C ALA A 9 -0.88 -7.35 -1.22
N SER A 10 -1.50 -8.52 -1.32
CA SER A 10 -1.53 -9.27 -2.60
C SER A 10 -2.23 -8.45 -3.69
N LYS A 11 -1.84 -8.66 -4.95
CA LYS A 11 -2.34 -7.83 -6.07
C LYS A 11 -3.87 -7.93 -6.21
N ASP A 12 -4.45 -9.11 -6.06
CA ASP A 12 -5.91 -9.30 -6.04
C ASP A 12 -6.63 -8.46 -4.97
N HIS A 13 -6.06 -8.30 -3.78
CA HIS A 13 -6.58 -7.40 -2.75
C HIS A 13 -6.41 -5.93 -3.10
N VAL A 14 -5.27 -5.56 -3.68
CA VAL A 14 -5.05 -4.19 -4.19
C VAL A 14 -6.09 -3.86 -5.24
N LEU A 15 -6.37 -4.76 -6.18
CA LEU A 15 -7.38 -4.56 -7.24
C LEU A 15 -8.79 -4.35 -6.68
N LYS A 16 -9.20 -5.11 -5.65
CA LYS A 16 -10.47 -4.87 -4.95
C LYS A 16 -10.52 -3.47 -4.33
N GLY A 17 -9.41 -3.01 -3.74
CA GLY A 17 -9.28 -1.66 -3.21
C GLY A 17 -9.37 -0.59 -4.30
N VAL A 18 -8.72 -0.82 -5.45
CA VAL A 18 -8.77 0.07 -6.62
C VAL A 18 -10.19 0.19 -7.17
N GLU A 19 -10.89 -0.93 -7.33
CA GLU A 19 -12.27 -0.96 -7.83
C GLU A 19 -13.25 -0.29 -6.84
N GLY A 20 -13.06 -0.53 -5.54
CA GLY A 20 -13.91 0.02 -4.49
C GLY A 20 -13.49 1.40 -3.96
N GLY A 21 -12.42 2.00 -4.47
CA GLY A 21 -11.91 3.29 -4.01
C GLY A 21 -11.45 3.31 -2.54
N PHE A 22 -10.81 2.24 -2.07
CA PHE A 22 -10.36 2.15 -0.68
C PHE A 22 -8.96 1.54 -0.47
N ALA A 23 -8.32 1.92 0.63
CA ALA A 23 -7.19 1.24 1.22
C ALA A 23 -7.58 0.48 2.49
N GLN A 24 -6.92 -0.65 2.71
CA GLN A 24 -7.07 -1.48 3.91
C GLN A 24 -5.72 -2.13 4.21
N ALA A 25 -5.22 -2.06 5.44
CA ALA A 25 -3.99 -2.73 5.86
C ALA A 25 -4.15 -3.50 7.16
N GLY A 26 -3.21 -4.41 7.46
CA GLY A 26 -3.16 -5.17 8.71
C GLY A 26 -4.45 -5.91 9.04
N HIS A 27 -5.10 -6.52 8.04
CA HIS A 27 -6.41 -7.17 8.20
C HIS A 27 -7.50 -6.22 8.75
N GLY A 28 -7.52 -4.96 8.32
CA GLY A 28 -8.55 -4.00 8.71
C GLY A 28 -8.35 -3.38 10.09
N ARG A 29 -7.11 -3.35 10.58
CA ARG A 29 -6.74 -2.76 11.88
C ARG A 29 -6.94 -1.25 11.90
N LYS A 30 -7.65 -0.77 12.93
CA LYS A 30 -7.90 0.68 13.14
C LYS A 30 -6.61 1.48 13.29
N ASP A 31 -5.64 0.98 14.07
CA ASP A 31 -4.40 1.70 14.36
C ASP A 31 -3.52 1.96 13.13
N PHE A 32 -3.71 1.20 12.05
CA PHE A 32 -3.05 1.49 10.76
C PHE A 32 -3.86 2.50 9.96
N MET A 33 -5.18 2.34 9.88
CA MET A 33 -6.04 3.20 9.05
C MET A 33 -6.29 4.59 9.65
N SER A 34 -6.10 4.77 10.96
CA SER A 34 -6.13 6.08 11.63
C SER A 34 -4.86 6.92 11.42
N LYS A 35 -3.79 6.38 10.81
CA LYS A 35 -2.52 7.10 10.64
C LYS A 35 -2.48 8.06 9.43
N PRO A 36 -2.97 7.66 8.25
CA PRO A 36 -3.07 8.61 7.14
C PRO A 36 -4.06 9.74 7.48
N SER A 37 -3.91 10.87 6.84
CA SER A 37 -4.91 11.95 6.84
C SER A 37 -5.31 12.27 5.41
N LYS A 38 -6.42 13.00 5.23
CA LYS A 38 -6.82 13.47 3.90
C LYS A 38 -5.67 14.22 3.22
N GLY A 39 -5.43 13.89 1.96
CA GLY A 39 -4.32 14.43 1.17
C GLY A 39 -3.01 13.67 1.29
N ASP A 40 -2.88 12.71 2.21
CA ASP A 40 -1.72 11.83 2.29
C ASP A 40 -1.72 10.78 1.17
N TRP A 41 -0.54 10.28 0.84
CA TRP A 41 -0.33 9.34 -0.25
C TRP A 41 -0.11 7.93 0.25
N ILE A 42 -0.62 6.96 -0.53
CA ILE A 42 -0.43 5.54 -0.29
C ILE A 42 0.14 4.91 -1.55
N VAL A 43 1.24 4.18 -1.40
CA VAL A 43 1.77 3.28 -2.42
C VAL A 43 1.58 1.82 -1.98
N PHE A 44 1.17 0.98 -2.91
CA PHE A 44 0.91 -0.43 -2.67
C PHE A 44 2.05 -1.28 -3.21
N TYR A 45 2.51 -2.22 -2.38
CA TYR A 45 3.47 -3.25 -2.75
C TYR A 45 2.83 -4.62 -2.64
N SER A 46 3.03 -5.45 -3.67
CA SER A 46 2.50 -6.81 -3.74
C SER A 46 3.62 -7.82 -3.86
N SER A 47 3.84 -8.57 -2.78
CA SER A 47 4.80 -9.68 -2.76
C SER A 47 4.34 -10.86 -3.61
N LYS A 48 3.02 -11.04 -3.76
CA LYS A 48 2.36 -12.10 -4.53
C LYS A 48 1.14 -11.58 -5.28
N ASP A 49 0.76 -12.28 -6.34
CA ASP A 49 -0.39 -11.92 -7.19
C ASP A 49 -1.75 -12.19 -6.52
N LYS A 50 -1.87 -13.27 -5.75
CA LYS A 50 -3.08 -13.66 -5.04
C LYS A 50 -2.83 -13.88 -3.55
N PHE A 51 -3.86 -13.67 -2.73
CA PHE A 51 -3.74 -13.91 -1.30
C PHE A 51 -3.52 -15.40 -1.00
N GLU A 52 -4.33 -16.28 -1.57
CA GLU A 52 -4.19 -17.73 -1.41
C GLU A 52 -3.43 -18.33 -2.60
N ASN A 53 -2.43 -19.16 -2.32
CA ASN A 53 -1.65 -19.91 -3.32
C ASN A 53 -1.10 -19.03 -4.48
N GLY A 54 -0.85 -17.75 -4.21
CA GLY A 54 -0.35 -16.80 -5.19
C GLY A 54 1.12 -17.03 -5.54
N LYS A 55 1.48 -16.69 -6.77
CA LYS A 55 2.86 -16.69 -7.26
C LYS A 55 3.58 -15.42 -6.78
N PRO A 56 4.91 -15.47 -6.59
CA PRO A 56 5.70 -14.27 -6.34
C PRO A 56 5.45 -13.22 -7.42
N LEU A 57 5.22 -11.98 -6.98
CA LEU A 57 5.00 -10.83 -7.86
C LEU A 57 6.08 -9.76 -7.64
N GLN A 58 6.32 -9.38 -6.39
CA GLN A 58 7.40 -8.46 -5.96
C GLN A 58 7.41 -7.09 -6.67
N LYS A 59 6.22 -6.49 -6.81
CA LYS A 59 6.05 -5.21 -7.51
C LYS A 59 5.31 -4.17 -6.68
N PHE A 60 5.58 -2.91 -6.95
CA PHE A 60 4.64 -1.83 -6.64
C PHE A 60 3.51 -1.86 -7.65
N THR A 61 2.27 -1.76 -7.18
CA THR A 61 1.08 -2.10 -7.99
C THR A 61 0.04 -0.99 -8.09
N ALA A 62 0.02 -0.05 -7.15
CA ALA A 62 -0.89 1.10 -7.21
C ALA A 62 -0.38 2.27 -6.38
N ILE A 63 -0.79 3.47 -6.75
CA ILE A 63 -0.65 4.71 -5.96
C ILE A 63 -2.02 5.38 -5.89
N GLY A 64 -2.39 5.83 -4.70
CA GLY A 64 -3.57 6.64 -4.49
C GLY A 64 -3.38 7.69 -3.40
N GLN A 65 -4.29 8.65 -3.37
CA GLN A 65 -4.34 9.71 -2.37
C GLN A 65 -5.58 9.53 -1.50
N VAL A 66 -5.42 9.73 -0.19
CA VAL A 66 -6.49 9.61 0.79
C VAL A 66 -7.45 10.80 0.62
N VAL A 67 -8.76 10.52 0.54
CA VAL A 67 -9.79 11.54 0.27
C VAL A 67 -10.78 11.76 1.41
N ASP A 68 -10.87 10.83 2.35
CA ASP A 68 -11.75 10.90 3.51
C ASP A 68 -11.05 11.51 4.74
N GLU A 69 -11.84 12.06 5.65
CA GLU A 69 -11.34 12.66 6.90
C GLU A 69 -10.93 11.58 7.91
N GLU A 70 -11.76 10.55 8.08
CA GLU A 70 -11.64 9.53 9.13
C GLU A 70 -11.76 8.11 8.55
N PRO A 71 -11.11 7.09 9.14
CA PRO A 71 -11.31 5.70 8.74
C PRO A 71 -12.72 5.23 9.05
N TYR A 72 -13.30 4.48 8.11
CA TYR A 72 -14.66 3.97 8.21
C TYR A 72 -14.70 2.44 8.12
N GLN A 73 -15.83 1.86 8.52
CA GLN A 73 -16.14 0.45 8.32
C GLN A 73 -17.31 0.36 7.32
N PRO A 74 -17.25 -0.51 6.32
CA PRO A 74 -18.34 -0.65 5.35
C PRO A 74 -19.54 -1.38 5.96
N ASP A 75 -20.75 -0.89 5.68
CA ASP A 75 -22.00 -1.37 6.29
C ASP A 75 -22.27 -2.87 6.02
N ASN A 76 -21.98 -3.35 4.81
CA ASN A 76 -22.25 -4.72 4.37
C ASN A 76 -21.11 -5.72 4.65
N SER A 77 -20.30 -5.51 5.69
CA SER A 77 -19.08 -6.31 5.94
C SER A 77 -19.30 -7.64 6.67
N GLY A 78 -20.54 -8.03 6.96
CA GLY A 78 -20.84 -9.26 7.70
C GLY A 78 -20.22 -9.25 9.11
N ILE A 79 -19.69 -10.39 9.56
CA ILE A 79 -19.08 -10.53 10.90
C ILE A 79 -17.73 -9.79 10.98
N PHE A 80 -17.00 -9.72 9.88
CA PHE A 80 -15.68 -9.08 9.82
C PHE A 80 -15.80 -7.63 9.36
N LYS A 81 -15.61 -6.66 10.25
CA LYS A 81 -15.74 -5.23 9.95
C LYS A 81 -14.37 -4.54 9.84
N PRO A 82 -13.69 -4.57 8.68
CA PRO A 82 -12.38 -3.95 8.55
C PRO A 82 -12.49 -2.42 8.53
N TYR A 83 -11.54 -1.74 9.17
CA TYR A 83 -11.33 -0.32 8.95
C TYR A 83 -10.70 -0.10 7.56
N ARG A 84 -11.19 0.92 6.87
CA ARG A 84 -10.77 1.34 5.53
C ARG A 84 -10.52 2.84 5.48
N ARG A 85 -9.79 3.26 4.45
CA ARG A 85 -9.66 4.65 4.02
C ARG A 85 -10.13 4.82 2.59
N GLY A 86 -10.90 5.86 2.32
CA GLY A 86 -11.27 6.30 1.00
C GLY A 86 -10.05 6.79 0.26
N VAL A 87 -9.80 6.24 -0.92
CA VAL A 87 -8.61 6.52 -1.72
C VAL A 87 -8.99 6.75 -3.17
N GLU A 88 -8.51 7.86 -3.71
CA GLU A 88 -8.55 8.12 -5.14
C GLU A 88 -7.24 7.61 -5.78
N PHE A 89 -7.35 6.56 -6.60
CA PHE A 89 -6.19 5.94 -7.24
C PHE A 89 -5.74 6.73 -8.47
N LYS A 90 -4.47 7.17 -8.46
CA LYS A 90 -3.87 8.02 -9.49
C LYS A 90 -2.98 7.25 -10.46
N ASN A 91 -2.41 6.12 -10.04
CA ASN A 91 -1.55 5.29 -10.87
C ASN A 91 -1.73 3.80 -10.53
N ARG A 92 -1.74 2.95 -11.56
CA ARG A 92 -1.93 1.49 -11.50
C ARG A 92 -0.90 0.72 -12.32
N GLN A 93 0.08 1.43 -12.89
CA GLN A 93 1.23 0.88 -13.61
C GLN A 93 2.11 0.11 -12.63
N GLU A 94 2.54 -1.10 -12.97
CA GLU A 94 3.40 -1.87 -12.08
C GLU A 94 4.87 -1.50 -12.21
N ALA A 95 5.62 -1.52 -11.09
CA ALA A 95 7.07 -1.37 -11.10
C ALA A 95 7.75 -2.47 -10.29
N GLU A 96 8.78 -3.09 -10.86
CA GLU A 96 9.64 -4.07 -10.18
C GLU A 96 10.36 -3.43 -9.00
N ILE A 97 10.40 -4.11 -7.84
CA ILE A 97 11.16 -3.59 -6.69
C ILE A 97 12.67 -3.71 -6.87
N ARG A 98 13.15 -4.73 -7.60
CA ARG A 98 14.58 -5.08 -7.69
C ARG A 98 15.45 -3.92 -8.18
N PRO A 99 15.12 -3.21 -9.27
CA PRO A 99 15.91 -2.05 -9.72
C PRO A 99 15.88 -0.85 -8.77
N LEU A 100 14.99 -0.86 -7.77
CA LEU A 100 14.79 0.24 -6.84
C LEU A 100 15.48 0.01 -5.49
N LEU A 101 15.91 -1.21 -5.18
CA LEU A 101 16.41 -1.59 -3.87
C LEU A 101 17.50 -0.64 -3.36
N ASP A 102 18.47 -0.26 -4.20
CA ASP A 102 19.58 0.62 -3.80
C ASP A 102 19.17 2.07 -3.58
N ARG A 103 18.04 2.48 -4.14
CA ARG A 103 17.52 3.86 -4.07
C ARG A 103 16.53 4.06 -2.93
N LEU A 104 15.98 2.99 -2.37
CA LEU A 104 15.02 3.04 -1.27
C LEU A 104 15.76 3.10 0.08
N THR A 105 15.64 4.24 0.75
CA THR A 105 16.32 4.55 2.02
C THR A 105 15.75 3.74 3.19
N PHE A 106 14.47 3.37 3.15
CA PHE A 106 13.89 2.49 4.17
C PHE A 106 14.44 1.06 4.13
N ILE A 107 15.04 0.62 3.03
CA ILE A 107 15.64 -0.73 2.88
C ILE A 107 17.12 -0.65 3.26
N LYS A 108 17.46 -1.05 4.49
CA LYS A 108 18.86 -1.00 4.98
C LYS A 108 19.66 -2.25 4.62
N ASN A 109 19.03 -3.42 4.65
CA ASN A 109 19.64 -4.68 4.24
C ASN A 109 19.06 -5.14 2.90
N LYS A 110 19.87 -5.09 1.83
CA LYS A 110 19.45 -5.41 0.47
C LYS A 110 19.31 -6.91 0.20
N GLU A 111 19.95 -7.78 0.97
CA GLU A 111 19.77 -9.23 0.87
C GLU A 111 18.46 -9.69 1.52
N ARG A 112 18.02 -8.95 2.55
CA ARG A 112 16.84 -9.25 3.37
C ARG A 112 15.75 -8.19 3.21
N TRP A 113 15.61 -7.66 2.00
CA TRP A 113 14.70 -6.55 1.71
C TRP A 113 13.22 -6.90 1.96
N GLY A 114 12.83 -8.18 1.81
CA GLY A 114 11.46 -8.64 2.05
C GLY A 114 10.95 -8.38 3.49
N PHE A 115 11.85 -8.34 4.47
CA PHE A 115 11.50 -8.11 5.88
C PHE A 115 10.88 -6.74 6.12
N TYR A 116 11.20 -5.73 5.30
CA TYR A 116 10.65 -4.37 5.46
C TYR A 116 9.16 -4.28 5.12
N PHE A 117 8.60 -5.31 4.48
CA PHE A 117 7.21 -5.37 4.01
C PHE A 117 6.31 -6.27 4.89
N ILE A 118 6.87 -7.03 5.83
CA ILE A 118 6.12 -8.02 6.63
C ILE A 118 5.02 -7.38 7.48
N SER A 119 5.24 -6.15 7.99
CA SER A 119 4.20 -5.44 8.75
C SER A 119 2.96 -5.09 7.93
N GLY A 120 3.07 -5.11 6.59
CA GLY A 120 2.01 -4.73 5.66
C GLY A 120 1.63 -3.25 5.70
N PHE A 121 2.24 -2.45 6.57
CA PHE A 121 1.99 -1.02 6.72
C PHE A 121 3.23 -0.31 7.26
N ARG A 122 3.59 0.84 6.68
CA ARG A 122 4.71 1.69 7.11
C ARG A 122 4.55 3.12 6.60
N GLU A 123 4.98 4.11 7.38
CA GLU A 123 5.24 5.46 6.88
C GLU A 123 6.64 5.49 6.22
N ILE A 124 6.73 6.03 5.01
CA ILE A 124 7.97 6.17 4.24
C ILE A 124 8.27 7.64 3.99
N SER A 125 9.52 7.95 3.65
CA SER A 125 9.90 9.33 3.31
C SER A 125 9.30 9.75 1.96
N LYS A 126 9.26 11.07 1.73
CA LYS A 126 8.85 11.62 0.43
C LYS A 126 9.79 11.16 -0.67
N GLU A 127 11.09 11.10 -0.38
CA GLU A 127 12.14 10.69 -1.31
C GLU A 127 11.91 9.25 -1.78
N ASP A 128 11.61 8.33 -0.86
CA ASP A 128 11.31 6.94 -1.19
C ASP A 128 10.03 6.81 -2.02
N PHE A 129 8.99 7.57 -1.66
CA PHE A 129 7.76 7.61 -2.45
C PHE A 129 8.00 8.12 -3.87
N ASP A 130 8.79 9.19 -4.04
CA ASP A 130 9.09 9.78 -5.34
C ASP A 130 9.92 8.83 -6.23
N VAL A 131 10.84 8.07 -5.65
CA VAL A 131 11.58 7.00 -6.35
C VAL A 131 10.61 5.96 -6.91
N ILE A 132 9.68 5.48 -6.09
CA ILE A 132 8.69 4.47 -6.51
C ILE A 132 7.75 5.03 -7.57
N LYS A 133 7.19 6.22 -7.32
CA LYS A 133 6.27 6.90 -8.24
C LYS A 133 6.90 7.11 -9.62
N SER A 134 8.18 7.48 -9.66
CA SER A 134 8.90 7.70 -10.93
C SER A 134 9.15 6.41 -11.72
N ALA A 135 9.16 5.26 -11.05
CA ALA A 135 9.33 3.95 -11.67
C ALA A 135 8.02 3.35 -12.20
N MET A 136 6.88 3.74 -11.64
CA MET A 136 5.54 3.31 -12.08
C MET A 136 5.09 4.14 -13.29
N LYS A 137 5.49 3.74 -14.49
CA LYS A 137 5.22 4.46 -15.76
C LYS A 137 4.33 3.72 -16.71
#